data_AF-A0A0F8ZJB6-F1
#
_entry.id   AF-A0A0F8ZJB6-F1
#
_cell.length_a   1.000
_cell.length_b   1.000
_cell.length_c   1.000
_cell.angle_alpha   90.00
_cell.angle_beta   90.00
_cell.angle_gamma   90.00
#
_symmetry.space_group_name_H-M   'P 1'
#
loop_
_entity.id
_entity.type
_entity.pdbx_description
1 polymer ?
#
loop_
_entity_poly.entity_id
_entity_poly.type
_entity_poly.pdbx_seq_one_letter_code
_entity_poly.pdbx_strand_id
1 'polypeptide(L)'
;MKRTWTQVGIEHTQDRQEEIAGMIDRLDWQTIPCTMAMMPGEGIKAVIKELRIPNVSHVACSREMAPYGLMGIKARYKNGHATIYLVDEGCSTVVIASDFFGS
;
A
#
# COMPACT_ATOMS: atom_id res chain seq x y z
N MET A 1 -4.48 16.79 1.34
CA MET A 1 -5.64 16.04 0.81
C MET A 1 -5.98 14.94 1.81
N LYS A 2 -7.24 14.46 1.89
CA LYS A 2 -7.65 13.52 2.93
C LYS A 2 -7.50 12.07 2.44
N ARG A 3 -6.65 11.30 3.13
CA ARG A 3 -6.49 9.86 2.94
C ARG A 3 -7.79 9.11 3.24
N THR A 4 -8.14 8.16 2.39
CA THR A 4 -9.33 7.32 2.58
C THR A 4 -8.91 6.01 3.23
N TRP A 5 -9.18 5.88 4.53
CA TRP A 5 -9.01 4.62 5.26
C TRP A 5 -10.13 3.65 4.88
N THR A 6 -9.77 2.40 4.63
CA THR A 6 -10.78 1.35 4.42
C THR A 6 -11.42 0.97 5.75
N GLN A 7 -12.62 0.38 5.74
CA GLN A 7 -13.24 -0.09 6.98
C GLN A 7 -12.34 -1.11 7.71
N VAL A 8 -11.81 -2.08 6.98
CA VAL A 8 -10.85 -3.07 7.51
C VAL A 8 -9.58 -2.37 8.02
N GLY A 9 -9.09 -1.36 7.30
CA GLY A 9 -7.98 -0.54 7.74
C GLY A 9 -8.25 0.14 9.08
N ILE A 10 -9.43 0.71 9.29
CA ILE A 10 -9.82 1.32 10.56
C ILE A 10 -9.84 0.26 11.68
N GLU A 11 -10.40 -0.92 11.43
CA GLU A 11 -10.48 -2.02 12.40
C GLU A 11 -9.08 -2.53 12.81
N HIS A 12 -8.16 -2.63 11.84
CA HIS A 12 -6.80 -3.12 12.06
C HIS A 12 -5.84 -2.06 12.62
N THR A 13 -6.07 -0.78 12.30
CA THR A 13 -5.19 0.31 12.75
C THR A 13 -5.68 0.99 14.02
N GLN A 14 -6.95 0.81 14.39
CA GLN A 14 -7.57 1.36 15.61
C GLN A 14 -7.26 2.85 15.77
N ASP A 15 -6.60 3.22 16.87
CA ASP A 15 -6.18 4.58 17.25
C ASP A 15 -4.82 5.00 16.65
N ARG A 16 -4.14 4.12 15.91
CA ARG A 16 -2.80 4.35 15.34
C ARG A 16 -2.79 4.96 13.95
N GLN A 17 -3.94 5.42 13.44
CA GLN A 17 -4.05 5.97 12.08
C GLN A 17 -3.10 7.14 11.82
N GLU A 18 -2.91 8.03 12.79
CA GLU A 18 -2.00 9.18 12.65
C GLU A 18 -0.53 8.74 12.61
N GLU A 19 -0.15 7.78 13.46
CA GLU A 19 1.18 7.17 13.46
C GLU A 19 1.48 6.49 12.11
N ILE A 20 0.57 5.64 11.65
CA ILE A 20 0.68 4.91 10.38
C ILE A 20 0.66 5.88 9.22
N ALA A 21 -0.11 6.98 9.29
CA ALA A 21 -0.08 8.01 8.27
C ALA A 21 1.31 8.63 8.13
N GLY A 22 1.98 8.92 9.25
CA GLY A 22 3.36 9.40 9.25
C GLY A 22 4.36 8.38 8.68
N MET A 23 4.14 7.08 8.88
CA MET A 23 4.95 6.02 8.27
C MET A 23 4.71 5.90 6.75
N ILE A 24 3.45 6.00 6.32
CA ILE A 24 3.06 6.00 4.90
C ILE A 24 3.76 7.13 4.16
N ASP A 25 3.82 8.32 4.75
CA ASP A 25 4.43 9.49 4.13
C ASP A 25 5.96 9.35 3.97
N ARG A 26 6.58 8.40 4.68
CA ARG A 26 8.01 8.05 4.59
C ARG A 26 8.30 6.85 3.69
N LEU A 27 7.28 6.26 3.05
CA LEU A 27 7.49 5.13 2.15
C LEU A 27 8.46 5.49 1.00
N ASP A 28 9.49 4.67 0.84
CA ASP A 28 10.44 4.80 -0.25
C ASP A 28 9.91 4.13 -1.52
N TRP A 29 9.61 4.94 -2.52
CA TRP A 29 8.92 4.52 -3.74
C TRP A 29 9.91 4.16 -4.84
N GLN A 30 9.83 2.91 -5.30
CA GLN A 30 10.65 2.39 -6.39
C GLN A 30 9.83 2.28 -7.67
N THR A 31 10.40 2.73 -8.79
CA THR A 31 9.84 2.51 -10.14
C THR A 31 9.94 1.04 -10.54
N ILE A 32 9.04 0.57 -11.41
CA ILE A 32 9.12 -0.78 -11.99
C ILE A 32 10.01 -0.76 -13.26
N PRO A 33 10.95 -1.71 -13.45
CA PRO A 33 11.30 -2.82 -12.54
C PRO A 33 12.07 -2.34 -11.30
N CYS A 34 11.87 -3.02 -10.16
CA CYS A 34 12.47 -2.69 -8.86
C CYS A 34 13.24 -3.87 -8.25
N THR A 35 14.02 -3.63 -7.20
CA THR A 35 14.83 -4.64 -6.49
C THR A 35 14.28 -4.95 -5.08
N MET A 36 12.97 -5.08 -4.96
CA MET A 36 12.31 -5.38 -3.69
C MET A 36 12.63 -6.81 -3.20
N ALA A 37 12.67 -6.97 -1.87
CA ALA A 37 12.78 -8.30 -1.25
C ALA A 37 11.62 -9.22 -1.68
N MET A 38 11.92 -10.51 -1.81
CA MET A 38 11.01 -11.51 -2.39
C MET A 38 9.63 -11.54 -1.71
N MET A 39 9.57 -11.64 -0.37
CA MET A 39 8.30 -11.80 0.36
C MET A 39 7.35 -10.60 0.18
N PRO A 40 7.75 -9.34 0.45
CA PRO A 40 6.92 -8.17 0.12
C PRO A 40 6.55 -8.10 -1.37
N GLY A 41 7.48 -8.48 -2.26
CA GLY A 41 7.25 -8.52 -3.69
C GLY A 41 6.12 -9.48 -4.09
N GLU A 42 6.09 -10.68 -3.53
CA GLU A 42 5.01 -11.66 -3.76
C GLU A 42 3.67 -11.21 -3.17
N GLY A 43 3.67 -10.61 -1.98
CA GLY A 43 2.48 -10.02 -1.37
C GLY A 43 1.86 -8.93 -2.27
N ILE A 44 2.69 -7.99 -2.76
CA ILE A 44 2.24 -6.95 -3.69
C ILE A 44 1.70 -7.55 -5.00
N LYS A 45 2.38 -8.54 -5.58
CA LYS A 45 1.90 -9.22 -6.81
C LYS A 45 0.55 -9.89 -6.59
N ALA A 46 0.35 -10.55 -5.46
CA ALA A 46 -0.93 -11.18 -5.11
C ALA A 46 -2.05 -10.14 -5.05
N VAL A 47 -1.82 -9.01 -4.37
CA VAL A 47 -2.79 -7.90 -4.29
C VAL A 47 -3.09 -7.29 -5.66
N ILE A 48 -2.06 -7.05 -6.49
CA ILE A 48 -2.23 -6.53 -7.87
C ILE A 48 -3.14 -7.45 -8.67
N LYS A 49 -2.93 -8.76 -8.57
CA LYS A 49 -3.72 -9.77 -9.28
C LYS A 49 -5.15 -9.81 -8.77
N GLU A 50 -5.34 -9.88 -7.45
CA GLU A 50 -6.66 -10.01 -6.82
C GLU A 50 -7.55 -8.78 -7.08
N LEU A 51 -7.00 -7.58 -6.87
CA LEU A 51 -7.71 -6.32 -7.07
C LEU A 51 -7.69 -5.82 -8.51
N ARG A 52 -7.08 -6.59 -9.43
CA ARG A 52 -6.92 -6.27 -10.86
C ARG A 52 -6.37 -4.85 -11.07
N ILE A 53 -5.33 -4.49 -10.32
CA ILE A 53 -4.74 -3.15 -10.33
C ILE A 53 -4.06 -2.91 -11.69
N PRO A 54 -4.48 -1.90 -12.47
CA PRO A 54 -3.91 -1.64 -13.78
C PRO A 54 -2.66 -0.76 -13.69
N ASN A 55 -1.74 -0.92 -14.65
CA ASN A 55 -0.64 0.01 -14.93
C ASN A 55 0.11 0.47 -13.67
N VAL A 56 0.60 -0.49 -12.88
CA VAL A 56 1.41 -0.22 -11.69
C VAL A 56 2.70 0.46 -12.11
N SER A 57 2.94 1.65 -11.54
CA SER A 57 4.09 2.50 -11.88
C SER A 57 5.19 2.46 -10.83
N HIS A 58 4.79 2.35 -9.55
CA HIS A 58 5.72 2.30 -8.43
C HIS A 58 5.19 1.37 -7.34
N VAL A 59 6.11 0.85 -6.57
CA VAL A 59 5.86 0.06 -5.36
C VAL A 59 6.75 0.55 -4.23
N ALA A 60 6.32 0.34 -2.99
CA ALA A 60 7.10 0.67 -1.81
C ALA A 60 6.94 -0.42 -0.76
N CYS A 61 7.96 -0.59 0.07
CA CYS A 61 7.94 -1.46 1.25
C CYS A 61 8.79 -0.83 2.35
N SER A 62 8.30 -0.85 3.58
CA SER A 62 9.00 -0.42 4.79
C SER A 62 8.88 -1.46 5.88
N ARG A 63 9.92 -1.52 6.73
CA ARG A 63 9.97 -2.36 7.93
C ARG A 63 9.63 -1.57 9.21
N GLU A 64 9.21 -0.32 9.09
CA GLU A 64 8.86 0.53 10.25
C GLU A 64 7.73 -0.05 11.11
N MET A 65 6.88 -0.91 10.55
CA MET A 65 5.80 -1.59 11.27
C MET A 65 6.18 -2.99 11.80
N ALA A 66 7.47 -3.33 11.87
CA ALA A 66 7.92 -4.66 12.29
C ALA A 66 7.22 -5.13 13.59
N PRO A 67 6.71 -6.38 13.66
CA PRO A 67 6.95 -7.48 12.72
C PRO A 67 6.15 -7.41 11.41
N TYR A 68 5.26 -6.44 11.26
CA TYR A 68 4.43 -6.26 10.07
C TYR A 68 5.12 -5.43 8.97
N GLY A 69 4.79 -5.71 7.72
CA GLY A 69 5.31 -4.99 6.57
C GLY A 69 4.36 -3.88 6.11
N LEU A 70 4.81 -2.63 6.06
CA LEU A 70 4.04 -1.56 5.43
C LEU A 70 4.41 -1.48 3.95
N MET A 71 3.43 -1.55 3.05
CA MET A 71 3.66 -1.55 1.60
C MET A 71 2.77 -0.54 0.89
N GLY A 72 3.16 -0.19 -0.33
CA GLY A 72 2.44 0.76 -1.17
C GLY A 72 2.47 0.40 -2.65
N ILE A 73 1.40 0.74 -3.37
CA ILE A 73 1.26 0.55 -4.83
C ILE A 73 0.75 1.86 -5.44
N LYS A 74 1.45 2.40 -6.45
CA LYS A 74 0.96 3.52 -7.28
C LYS A 74 0.49 3.01 -8.64
N ALA A 75 -0.79 3.21 -8.94
CA ALA A 75 -1.46 2.70 -10.13
C ALA A 75 -2.08 3.82 -10.98
N ARG A 76 -2.19 3.56 -12.29
CA ARG A 76 -2.84 4.47 -13.24
C ARG A 76 -4.12 3.82 -13.79
N TYR A 77 -5.26 4.32 -13.33
CA TYR A 77 -6.58 3.96 -13.83
C TYR A 77 -6.98 4.88 -15.00
N LYS A 78 -8.02 4.51 -15.74
CA LYS A 78 -8.52 5.33 -16.86
C LYS A 78 -9.06 6.70 -16.41
N ASN A 79 -9.54 6.77 -15.17
CA ASN A 79 -10.19 7.94 -14.57
C ASN A 79 -9.32 8.63 -13.50
N GLY A 80 -8.03 8.31 -13.42
CA GLY A 80 -7.13 8.92 -12.45
C GLY A 80 -6.01 8.02 -11.97
N HIS A 81 -5.37 8.44 -10.90
CA HIS A 81 -4.27 7.74 -10.24
C HIS A 81 -4.69 7.31 -8.85
N ALA A 82 -4.24 6.13 -8.42
CA ALA A 82 -4.44 5.69 -7.05
C ALA A 82 -3.10 5.35 -6.40
N THR A 83 -2.95 5.73 -5.14
CA THR A 83 -1.95 5.16 -4.25
C THR A 83 -2.68 4.27 -3.24
N ILE A 84 -2.30 3.00 -3.17
CA ILE A 84 -2.94 1.99 -2.32
C ILE A 84 -1.92 1.56 -1.27
N TYR A 85 -2.32 1.56 0.00
CA TYR A 85 -1.46 1.24 1.13
C TYR A 85 -1.90 -0.07 1.77
N LEU A 86 -0.93 -0.92 2.07
CA LEU A 86 -1.14 -2.28 2.52
C LEU A 86 -0.33 -2.55 3.80
N VAL A 87 -0.86 -3.42 4.65
CA VAL A 87 -0.10 -4.01 5.76
C VAL A 87 -0.02 -5.52 5.53
N ASP A 88 1.19 -6.07 5.55
CA ASP A 88 1.44 -7.50 5.64
C ASP A 88 1.51 -7.91 7.12
N GLU A 89 0.54 -8.70 7.54
CA GLU A 89 0.40 -9.19 8.91
C GLU A 89 1.13 -10.52 9.15
N GLY A 90 1.90 -11.00 8.16
CA GLY A 90 2.63 -12.27 8.18
C GLY A 90 1.81 -13.46 7.69
N CYS A 91 0.48 -13.42 7.86
CA CYS A 91 -0.46 -14.43 7.35
C CYS A 91 -1.44 -13.89 6.30
N SER A 92 -1.60 -12.57 6.23
CA SER A 92 -2.55 -11.87 5.37
C SER A 92 -2.00 -10.51 4.96
N THR A 93 -2.41 -10.03 3.77
CA THR A 93 -2.15 -8.66 3.34
C THR A 93 -3.46 -7.88 3.34
N VAL A 94 -3.52 -6.80 4.10
CA VAL A 94 -4.70 -5.97 4.31
C VAL A 94 -4.55 -4.65 3.60
N VAL A 95 -5.55 -4.23 2.82
CA VAL A 95 -5.61 -2.89 2.25
C VAL A 95 -6.10 -1.93 3.33
N ILE A 96 -5.22 -1.07 3.85
CA ILE A 96 -5.53 -0.20 4.99
C ILE A 96 -6.05 1.17 4.55
N ALA A 97 -5.57 1.70 3.43
CA ALA A 97 -5.95 3.03 2.96
C ALA A 97 -5.68 3.20 1.47
N SER A 98 -6.26 4.24 0.89
CA SER A 98 -5.92 4.70 -0.46
C SER A 98 -6.07 6.21 -0.61
N ASP A 99 -5.28 6.76 -1.53
CA ASP A 99 -5.39 8.13 -2.03
C ASP A 99 -5.75 8.05 -3.51
N PHE A 100 -6.86 8.67 -3.92
CA PHE A 100 -7.29 8.72 -5.32
C PHE A 100 -7.21 10.15 -5.86
N PHE A 101 -6.61 10.28 -7.04
CA PHE A 101 -6.38 11.54 -7.73
C PHE A 101 -7.13 11.46 -9.06
N GLY A 102 -8.27 12.13 -9.14
CA GLY A 102 -9.02 12.25 -10.39
C GLY A 102 -8.19 12.96 -11.47
N SER A 103 -8.47 12.62 -12.74
CA SER A 103 -7.97 13.32 -13.92
C SER A 103 -8.65 14.67 -14.13
#